data_AF-A0A523VCF8-F1
#
_entry.id   AF-A0A523VCF8-F1
#
_cell.length_a   1.000
_cell.length_b   1.000
_cell.length_c   1.000
_cell.angle_alpha   90.00
_cell.angle_beta   90.00
_cell.angle_gamma   90.00
#
_symmetry.space_group_name_H-M   'P 1'
#
loop_
_entity.id
_entity.type
_entity.pdbx_description
1 polymer ?
#
loop_
_entity_poly.entity_id
_entity_poly.type
_entity_poly.pdbx_seq_one_letter_code
_entity_poly.pdbx_strand_id
1 'polypeptide(L)'
;MKAVKPSVILLSMVSLALFCYLPSAQAKDVVESSYHGQLGRCPALGGCGKGLGMLEKWDAFNNFSFEKQGRIKGFNKQCGECHTSSYRDPATGKTDCLLCHKTRDGKGKPTVAQCAKCHQRYAMLKRGDMVDEEHDIHLAVGMRCHDCHERLTDARSDHQFAKGYAIDTTEDTMEGTLSCTKCHEEKPHSRLDEGDILDSKHVTRIACVTCHTGRRPGKAIKSRTWNKFTEDGKPVTEMRNPGWIPKHKWYIGKKLGPLPILGATDLMAKIYPFNVVAFTWFIEKPDTSLDDVVIVPEVRAADANKDGETTLEEMRKYEKGKYEEATLVTK
;
A
#
# COMPACT_ATOMS: atom_id res chain seq x y z
N MET A 1 35.14 -62.74 -52.75
CA MET A 1 36.33 -63.04 -51.92
C MET A 1 36.20 -62.28 -50.61
N LYS A 2 36.34 -63.00 -49.48
CA LYS A 2 36.81 -62.60 -48.12
C LYS A 2 36.60 -61.13 -47.68
N ALA A 3 36.14 -60.78 -46.47
CA ALA A 3 36.08 -61.49 -45.21
C ALA A 3 35.18 -60.72 -44.21
N VAL A 4 34.92 -61.43 -43.12
CA VAL A 4 34.06 -61.14 -41.96
C VAL A 4 34.56 -59.97 -41.10
N LYS A 5 33.57 -59.31 -40.47
CA LYS A 5 33.58 -58.22 -39.48
C LYS A 5 34.64 -58.34 -38.36
N PRO A 6 34.91 -57.20 -37.70
CA PRO A 6 34.89 -57.17 -36.25
C PRO A 6 33.88 -56.17 -35.68
N SER A 7 33.38 -56.56 -34.52
CA SER A 7 32.41 -55.93 -33.65
C SER A 7 32.73 -54.47 -33.31
N VAL A 8 31.72 -53.60 -33.38
CA VAL A 8 31.71 -52.34 -32.65
C VAL A 8 30.48 -52.31 -31.75
N ILE A 9 30.77 -52.19 -30.47
CA ILE A 9 29.88 -52.18 -29.32
C ILE A 9 28.93 -51.00 -29.43
N LEU A 10 27.63 -51.30 -29.40
CA LEU A 10 26.55 -50.32 -29.34
C LEU A 10 26.42 -49.82 -27.89
N LEU A 11 27.00 -48.67 -27.58
CA LEU A 11 26.69 -47.90 -26.36
C LEU A 11 26.10 -46.56 -26.79
N SER A 12 24.81 -46.58 -27.11
CA SER A 12 24.00 -45.39 -27.33
C SER A 12 23.78 -44.68 -25.99
N MET A 13 24.68 -43.75 -25.63
CA MET A 13 24.36 -42.71 -24.65
C MET A 13 23.43 -41.70 -25.31
N VAL A 14 22.14 -42.00 -25.32
CA VAL A 14 21.12 -40.97 -25.46
C VAL A 14 21.06 -40.27 -24.11
N SER A 15 21.77 -39.15 -23.98
CA SER A 15 21.51 -38.18 -22.92
C SER A 15 20.09 -37.68 -23.10
N LEU A 16 19.15 -38.37 -22.47
CA LEU A 16 17.79 -37.89 -22.24
C LEU A 16 17.94 -36.75 -21.23
N ALA A 17 18.21 -35.54 -21.73
CA ALA A 17 17.94 -34.33 -20.99
C ALA A 17 16.43 -34.32 -20.77
N LEU A 18 15.99 -34.90 -19.65
CA LEU A 18 14.74 -34.53 -19.02
C LEU A 18 14.84 -33.03 -18.78
N PHE A 19 14.37 -32.24 -19.74
CA PHE A 19 13.64 -31.04 -19.40
C PHE A 19 12.46 -31.54 -18.57
N CYS A 20 12.68 -31.64 -17.26
CA CYS A 20 11.60 -31.49 -16.30
C CYS A 20 10.97 -30.13 -16.62
N TYR A 21 9.98 -30.13 -17.51
CA TYR A 21 8.91 -29.18 -17.47
C TYR A 21 8.30 -29.35 -16.08
N LEU A 22 8.87 -28.65 -15.10
CA LEU A 22 8.14 -28.30 -13.90
C LEU A 22 6.86 -27.67 -14.44
N PRO A 23 5.67 -28.24 -14.16
CA PRO A 23 4.45 -27.53 -14.46
C PRO A 23 4.63 -26.17 -13.81
N SER A 24 4.58 -25.10 -14.62
CA SER A 24 4.49 -23.72 -14.11
C SER A 24 3.53 -23.80 -12.94
N ALA A 25 4.03 -23.52 -11.73
CA ALA A 25 3.24 -23.67 -10.52
C ALA A 25 2.00 -22.81 -10.72
N GLN A 26 0.89 -23.46 -11.05
CA GLN A 26 -0.32 -22.76 -11.43
C GLN A 26 -0.73 -21.96 -10.20
N ALA A 27 -0.86 -20.64 -10.36
CA ALA A 27 -1.20 -19.76 -9.27
C ALA A 27 -2.43 -20.32 -8.55
N LYS A 28 -2.36 -20.47 -7.23
CA LYS A 28 -3.53 -20.94 -6.48
C LYS A 28 -4.64 -19.88 -6.62
N ASP A 29 -5.84 -20.32 -6.98
CA ASP A 29 -7.06 -19.51 -7.08
C ASP A 29 -7.56 -19.08 -5.70
N VAL A 30 -6.72 -18.31 -5.00
CA VAL A 30 -6.90 -17.97 -3.59
C VAL A 30 -6.34 -16.56 -3.33
N VAL A 31 -7.17 -15.70 -2.74
CA VAL A 31 -6.80 -14.33 -2.35
C VAL A 31 -5.72 -14.32 -1.26
N GLU A 32 -5.57 -15.41 -0.51
CA GLU A 32 -4.60 -15.60 0.57
C GLU A 32 -3.16 -15.36 0.15
N SER A 33 -2.83 -15.73 -1.09
CA SER A 33 -1.49 -15.55 -1.65
C SER A 33 -1.33 -14.21 -2.36
N SER A 34 -2.41 -13.44 -2.54
CA SER A 34 -2.36 -12.10 -3.12
C SER A 34 -1.75 -11.09 -2.15
N TYR A 35 -1.40 -9.91 -2.64
CA TYR A 35 -1.02 -8.79 -1.78
C TYR A 35 -2.07 -8.53 -0.68
N HIS A 36 -3.36 -8.48 -1.03
CA HIS A 36 -4.44 -8.26 -0.06
C HIS A 36 -4.49 -9.36 1.02
N GLY A 37 -4.20 -10.62 0.65
CA GLY A 37 -4.08 -11.75 1.58
C GLY A 37 -2.79 -11.77 2.40
N GLN A 38 -1.76 -11.04 1.99
CA GLN A 38 -0.52 -10.87 2.75
C GLN A 38 -0.61 -9.69 3.73
N LEU A 39 -1.48 -8.71 3.46
CA LEU A 39 -1.63 -7.48 4.25
C LEU A 39 -2.06 -7.64 5.72
N GLY A 40 -2.35 -8.84 6.19
CA GLY A 40 -2.57 -9.16 7.61
C GLY A 40 -1.81 -10.40 8.10
N ARG A 41 -0.75 -10.82 7.39
CA ARG A 41 0.12 -11.96 7.76
C ARG A 41 1.50 -11.46 8.19
N CYS A 42 1.59 -10.86 9.38
CA CYS A 42 2.88 -10.59 10.04
C CYS A 42 3.49 -11.91 10.56
N PRO A 43 4.82 -12.09 10.56
CA PRO A 43 5.49 -13.20 11.25
C PRO A 43 5.04 -13.35 12.71
N ALA A 44 4.81 -12.24 13.42
CA ALA A 44 4.29 -12.23 14.80
C ALA A 44 2.87 -12.84 14.93
N LEU A 45 2.14 -12.99 13.83
CA LEU A 45 0.81 -13.60 13.77
C LEU A 45 0.80 -15.00 13.12
N GLY A 46 1.98 -15.61 12.91
CA GLY A 46 2.11 -16.93 12.28
C GLY A 46 1.89 -16.94 10.76
N GLY A 47 2.05 -15.77 10.13
CA GLY A 47 1.97 -15.61 8.67
C GLY A 47 3.27 -15.98 7.94
N CYS A 48 3.15 -16.36 6.67
CA CYS A 48 4.28 -16.54 5.76
C CYS A 48 4.50 -15.27 4.92
N GLY A 49 5.65 -14.63 5.07
CA GLY A 49 6.05 -13.44 4.30
C GLY A 49 7.16 -12.64 5.03
N LYS A 50 7.91 -11.83 4.28
CA LYS A 50 8.76 -10.74 4.86
C LYS A 50 7.93 -9.49 5.19
N GLY A 51 6.62 -9.57 4.96
CA GLY A 51 5.72 -8.44 4.81
C GLY A 51 5.32 -7.85 6.15
N LEU A 52 6.02 -6.78 6.52
CA LEU A 52 5.44 -5.72 7.34
C LEU A 52 4.14 -5.32 6.61
N GLY A 53 2.98 -5.75 7.09
CA GLY A 53 1.71 -5.49 6.39
C GLY A 53 1.40 -3.98 6.32
N MET A 54 0.21 -3.62 5.83
CA MET A 54 -0.32 -2.24 5.95
C MET A 54 -0.38 -1.75 7.40
N LEU A 55 -0.24 -2.66 8.36
CA LEU A 55 -0.32 -2.39 9.79
C LEU A 55 1.06 -2.01 10.39
N GLU A 56 2.18 -2.45 9.78
CA GLU A 56 3.58 -2.18 10.22
C GLU A 56 4.39 -1.33 9.22
N LYS A 57 3.84 -1.00 8.05
CA LYS A 57 4.54 -0.12 7.07
C LYS A 57 4.14 1.35 7.19
N TRP A 58 3.21 1.63 8.10
CA TRP A 58 2.62 2.93 8.31
C TRP A 58 2.82 3.34 9.76
N ASP A 59 3.98 3.04 10.33
CA ASP A 59 4.24 3.20 11.76
C ASP A 59 4.07 4.66 12.20
N ALA A 60 4.37 5.64 11.36
CA ALA A 60 4.01 7.03 11.68
C ALA A 60 2.49 7.32 11.63
N PHE A 61 1.73 6.64 10.78
CA PHE A 61 0.27 6.86 10.64
C PHE A 61 -0.55 6.14 11.70
N ASN A 62 -0.10 4.96 12.15
CA ASN A 62 -0.78 4.07 13.11
C ASN A 62 -0.09 4.02 14.49
N ASN A 63 1.20 4.34 14.56
CA ASN A 63 2.09 4.28 15.73
C ASN A 63 1.90 3.01 16.57
N PHE A 64 2.05 1.87 15.90
CA PHE A 64 1.75 0.54 16.45
C PHE A 64 2.86 -0.44 16.08
N SER A 65 3.16 -1.39 16.96
CA SER A 65 4.08 -2.49 16.69
C SER A 65 3.47 -3.83 17.13
N PHE A 66 3.35 -4.82 16.23
CA PHE A 66 2.86 -6.15 16.63
C PHE A 66 3.88 -6.89 17.50
N GLU A 67 5.18 -6.63 17.30
CA GLU A 67 6.22 -7.21 18.14
C GLU A 67 6.08 -6.71 19.59
N LYS A 68 5.93 -5.39 19.78
CA LYS A 68 5.86 -4.77 21.11
C LYS A 68 4.48 -4.90 21.76
N GLN A 69 3.39 -4.83 20.98
CA GLN A 69 2.00 -4.81 21.49
C GLN A 69 1.22 -6.11 21.26
N GLY A 70 1.76 -7.06 20.50
CA GLY A 70 1.05 -8.28 20.13
C GLY A 70 -0.14 -8.00 19.22
N ARG A 71 -1.29 -8.64 19.51
CA ARG A 71 -2.51 -8.52 18.71
C ARG A 71 -3.34 -7.30 19.09
N ILE A 72 -3.97 -6.69 18.10
CA ILE A 72 -4.97 -5.63 18.34
C ILE A 72 -6.22 -6.25 18.99
N LYS A 73 -6.59 -5.78 20.18
CA LYS A 73 -7.80 -6.25 20.87
C LYS A 73 -9.03 -5.91 20.01
N GLY A 74 -9.85 -6.92 19.70
CA GLY A 74 -11.04 -6.74 18.86
C GLY A 74 -10.75 -6.60 17.36
N PHE A 75 -9.53 -6.94 16.91
CA PHE A 75 -9.10 -6.85 15.51
C PHE A 75 -10.12 -7.37 14.52
N ASN A 76 -10.68 -8.56 14.74
CA ASN A 76 -11.64 -9.17 13.81
C ASN A 76 -12.90 -8.31 13.62
N LYS A 77 -13.38 -7.64 14.68
CA LYS A 77 -14.58 -6.79 14.64
C LYS A 77 -14.31 -5.39 14.06
N GLN A 78 -13.06 -4.93 14.10
CA GLN A 78 -12.70 -3.55 13.73
C GLN A 78 -11.91 -3.46 12.43
N CYS A 79 -10.91 -4.31 12.28
CA CYS A 79 -9.99 -4.35 11.14
C CYS A 79 -10.31 -5.51 10.21
N GLY A 80 -10.86 -6.61 10.74
CA GLY A 80 -11.13 -7.82 9.96
C GLY A 80 -12.19 -7.67 8.88
N GLU A 81 -13.00 -6.62 8.95
CA GLU A 81 -13.94 -6.24 7.90
C GLU A 81 -13.25 -5.73 6.62
N CYS A 82 -11.94 -5.47 6.67
CA CYS A 82 -11.15 -4.97 5.55
C CYS A 82 -9.84 -5.73 5.30
N HIS A 83 -9.33 -6.45 6.30
CA HIS A 83 -8.12 -7.26 6.14
C HIS A 83 -8.49 -8.70 5.80
N THR A 84 -8.49 -9.05 4.50
CA THR A 84 -8.99 -10.34 3.99
C THR A 84 -8.30 -11.55 4.62
N SER A 85 -7.04 -11.44 5.01
CA SER A 85 -6.29 -12.53 5.61
C SER A 85 -6.59 -12.80 7.09
N SER A 86 -7.34 -11.91 7.74
CA SER A 86 -7.53 -11.93 9.19
C SER A 86 -8.70 -12.81 9.65
N TYR A 87 -9.64 -13.08 8.76
CA TYR A 87 -10.81 -13.89 9.05
C TYR A 87 -10.80 -15.14 8.17
N ARG A 88 -10.75 -16.30 8.82
CA ARG A 88 -11.10 -17.57 8.20
C ARG A 88 -12.48 -17.93 8.67
N ASP A 89 -13.38 -18.22 7.73
CA ASP A 89 -14.69 -18.76 8.05
C ASP A 89 -14.49 -20.05 8.86
N PRO A 90 -14.96 -20.12 10.13
CA PRO A 90 -14.78 -21.30 10.97
C PRO A 90 -15.39 -22.58 10.38
N ALA A 91 -16.41 -22.46 9.52
CA ALA A 91 -17.08 -23.59 8.89
C ALA A 91 -16.30 -24.14 7.69
N THR A 92 -15.50 -23.32 7.00
CA THR A 92 -14.82 -23.73 5.76
C THR A 92 -13.29 -23.66 5.84
N GLY A 93 -12.75 -22.97 6.83
CA GLY A 93 -11.30 -22.71 6.99
C GLY A 93 -10.69 -21.78 5.93
N LYS A 94 -11.51 -21.20 5.04
CA LYS A 94 -11.12 -20.34 3.92
C LYS A 94 -11.31 -18.85 4.24
N THR A 95 -10.63 -17.99 3.47
CA THR A 95 -10.89 -16.54 3.50
C THR A 95 -12.33 -16.22 3.15
N ASP A 96 -12.90 -15.20 3.79
CA ASP A 96 -14.24 -14.72 3.47
C ASP A 96 -14.28 -13.99 2.14
N CYS A 97 -14.72 -14.70 1.10
CA CYS A 97 -14.93 -14.15 -0.23
C CYS A 97 -15.99 -13.03 -0.26
N LEU A 98 -16.87 -12.93 0.74
CA LEU A 98 -17.93 -11.90 0.77
C LEU A 98 -17.39 -10.48 0.97
N LEU A 99 -16.12 -10.34 1.37
CA LEU A 99 -15.47 -9.04 1.46
C LEU A 99 -15.39 -8.36 0.08
N CYS A 100 -15.15 -9.14 -0.98
CA CYS A 100 -15.00 -8.62 -2.34
C CYS A 100 -16.13 -9.08 -3.28
N HIS A 101 -16.74 -10.24 -3.03
CA HIS A 101 -17.75 -10.86 -3.88
C HIS A 101 -19.12 -10.87 -3.21
N LYS A 102 -20.19 -10.93 -4.01
CA LYS A 102 -21.56 -10.97 -3.47
C LYS A 102 -21.91 -12.33 -2.89
N THR A 103 -21.21 -13.38 -3.33
CA THR A 103 -21.48 -14.77 -2.99
C THR A 103 -20.28 -15.40 -2.32
N ARG A 104 -20.53 -16.35 -1.42
CA ARG A 104 -19.49 -17.08 -0.67
C ARG A 104 -18.60 -17.95 -1.55
N ASP A 105 -19.07 -18.31 -2.74
CA ASP A 105 -18.30 -19.07 -3.72
C ASP A 105 -17.34 -18.20 -4.55
N GLY A 106 -17.26 -16.89 -4.29
CA GLY A 106 -16.35 -15.98 -4.96
C GLY A 106 -16.71 -15.69 -6.42
N LYS A 107 -17.89 -16.12 -6.89
CA LYS A 107 -18.30 -15.87 -8.28
C LYS A 107 -18.77 -14.43 -8.50
N GLY A 108 -18.55 -13.97 -9.71
CA GLY A 108 -18.95 -12.64 -10.16
C GLY A 108 -17.92 -11.56 -9.83
N LYS A 109 -18.03 -10.43 -10.53
CA LYS A 109 -17.12 -9.30 -10.38
C LYS A 109 -17.48 -8.45 -9.15
N PRO A 110 -16.50 -7.95 -8.38
CA PRO A 110 -16.74 -6.97 -7.34
C PRO A 110 -17.47 -5.72 -7.86
N THR A 111 -18.28 -5.14 -6.98
CA THR A 111 -18.92 -3.84 -7.20
C THR A 111 -18.08 -2.72 -6.58
N VAL A 112 -18.30 -1.48 -7.04
CA VAL A 112 -17.65 -0.30 -6.44
C VAL A 112 -17.92 -0.23 -4.93
N ALA A 113 -19.15 -0.53 -4.49
CA ALA A 113 -19.51 -0.54 -3.08
C ALA A 113 -18.69 -1.53 -2.23
N GLN A 114 -18.36 -2.70 -2.77
CA GLN A 114 -17.53 -3.70 -2.07
C GLN A 114 -16.10 -3.20 -1.87
N CYS A 115 -15.51 -2.58 -2.89
CA CYS A 115 -14.18 -1.97 -2.78
C CYS A 115 -14.22 -0.75 -1.83
N ALA A 116 -15.21 0.12 -2.00
CA ALA A 116 -15.36 1.37 -1.26
C ALA A 116 -15.55 1.16 0.25
N LYS A 117 -16.17 0.03 0.68
CA LYS A 117 -16.32 -0.33 2.09
C LYS A 117 -15.03 -0.14 2.89
N CYS A 118 -13.90 -0.50 2.29
CA CYS A 118 -12.59 -0.40 2.91
C CYS A 118 -11.75 0.73 2.34
N HIS A 119 -11.83 0.98 1.03
CA HIS A 119 -10.94 1.93 0.38
C HIS A 119 -11.40 3.39 0.50
N GLN A 120 -12.70 3.68 0.62
CA GLN A 120 -13.21 5.06 0.63
C GLN A 120 -12.62 5.90 1.76
N ARG A 121 -12.68 5.38 2.99
CA ARG A 121 -12.17 6.10 4.16
C ARG A 121 -10.69 6.45 4.01
N TYR A 122 -9.87 5.55 3.46
CA TYR A 122 -8.45 5.78 3.31
C TYR A 122 -8.10 6.61 2.07
N ALA A 123 -8.86 6.49 0.99
CA ALA A 123 -8.77 7.40 -0.16
C ALA A 123 -8.99 8.85 0.29
N MET A 124 -10.03 9.06 1.09
CA MET A 124 -10.34 10.36 1.68
C MET A 124 -9.26 10.81 2.69
N LEU A 125 -9.01 10.06 3.77
CA LEU A 125 -8.07 10.49 4.81
C LEU A 125 -6.63 10.67 4.32
N LYS A 126 -6.16 9.83 3.39
CA LYS A 126 -4.77 9.89 2.90
C LYS A 126 -4.60 10.84 1.73
N ARG A 127 -5.58 10.93 0.82
CA ARG A 127 -5.43 11.60 -0.48
C ARG A 127 -6.45 12.71 -0.73
N GLY A 128 -7.51 12.77 0.06
CA GLY A 128 -8.64 13.68 -0.14
C GLY A 128 -9.54 13.27 -1.30
N ASP A 129 -9.43 12.02 -1.76
CA ASP A 129 -10.19 11.48 -2.88
C ASP A 129 -11.54 10.95 -2.40
N MET A 130 -12.57 11.11 -3.24
CA MET A 130 -13.92 10.62 -2.99
C MET A 130 -14.26 9.60 -4.09
N VAL A 131 -14.65 8.39 -3.68
CA VAL A 131 -14.98 7.27 -4.58
C VAL A 131 -16.49 7.25 -4.79
N ASP A 132 -16.98 8.17 -5.61
CA ASP A 132 -18.38 8.28 -6.03
C ASP A 132 -18.48 8.93 -7.42
N GLU A 133 -19.67 8.85 -8.03
CA GLU A 133 -19.93 9.33 -9.39
C GLU A 133 -19.92 10.88 -9.49
N GLU A 134 -20.13 11.59 -8.40
CA GLU A 134 -20.10 13.06 -8.39
C GLU A 134 -18.67 13.58 -8.52
N HIS A 135 -17.70 12.86 -7.93
CA HIS A 135 -16.31 13.31 -7.84
C HIS A 135 -15.35 12.55 -8.76
N ASP A 136 -15.75 11.41 -9.35
CA ASP A 136 -14.95 10.64 -10.31
C ASP A 136 -15.73 10.35 -11.59
N ILE A 137 -15.31 10.99 -12.68
CA ILE A 137 -15.94 10.84 -14.00
C ILE A 137 -15.89 9.39 -14.52
N HIS A 138 -14.88 8.61 -14.13
CA HIS A 138 -14.78 7.22 -14.55
C HIS A 138 -15.89 6.39 -13.91
N LEU A 139 -16.19 6.64 -12.63
CA LEU A 139 -17.32 6.01 -11.96
C LEU A 139 -18.65 6.49 -12.56
N ALA A 140 -18.78 7.78 -12.86
CA ALA A 140 -19.98 8.36 -13.46
C ALA A 140 -20.34 7.74 -14.82
N VAL A 141 -19.35 7.35 -15.63
CA VAL A 141 -19.57 6.64 -16.91
C VAL A 141 -19.71 5.12 -16.74
N GLY A 142 -19.80 4.63 -15.51
CA GLY A 142 -20.07 3.23 -15.18
C GLY A 142 -18.84 2.33 -15.09
N MET A 143 -17.62 2.88 -15.07
CA MET A 143 -16.42 2.09 -14.80
C MET A 143 -16.39 1.62 -13.35
N ARG A 144 -15.75 0.48 -13.13
CA ARG A 144 -15.52 -0.11 -11.82
C ARG A 144 -14.05 -0.06 -11.47
N CYS A 145 -13.74 -0.24 -10.19
CA CYS A 145 -12.36 -0.20 -9.69
C CYS A 145 -11.44 -1.14 -10.48
N HIS A 146 -11.90 -2.35 -10.78
CA HIS A 146 -11.11 -3.38 -11.47
C HIS A 146 -10.95 -3.15 -12.99
N ASP A 147 -11.64 -2.16 -13.57
CA ASP A 147 -11.44 -1.81 -14.98
C ASP A 147 -10.14 -1.02 -15.18
N CYS A 148 -9.70 -0.32 -14.13
CA CYS A 148 -8.33 0.23 -14.03
C CYS A 148 -7.43 -0.71 -13.22
N HIS A 149 -7.81 -1.08 -12.00
CA HIS A 149 -7.10 -2.01 -11.13
C HIS A 149 -7.27 -3.45 -11.62
N GLU A 150 -6.65 -3.78 -12.75
CA GLU A 150 -6.84 -5.08 -13.38
C GLU A 150 -6.43 -6.23 -12.47
N ARG A 151 -7.19 -7.32 -12.54
CA ARG A 151 -6.83 -8.59 -11.92
C ARG A 151 -5.63 -9.17 -12.66
N LEU A 152 -4.55 -9.43 -11.93
CA LEU A 152 -3.31 -9.99 -12.45
C LEU A 152 -3.09 -11.39 -11.88
N THR A 153 -2.38 -12.20 -12.65
CA THR A 153 -1.90 -13.52 -12.25
C THR A 153 -0.39 -13.54 -12.24
N ASP A 154 0.20 -13.83 -11.08
CA ASP A 154 1.63 -14.05 -10.92
C ASP A 154 1.90 -15.49 -10.41
N ALA A 155 3.16 -15.82 -10.16
CA ALA A 155 3.54 -17.14 -9.63
C ALA A 155 2.98 -17.45 -8.22
N ARG A 156 2.39 -16.46 -7.53
CA ARG A 156 1.90 -16.57 -6.15
C ARG A 156 0.37 -16.66 -6.11
N SER A 157 -0.34 -15.83 -6.89
CA SER A 157 -1.80 -15.70 -6.85
C SER A 157 -2.35 -15.18 -8.18
N ASP A 158 -3.55 -15.63 -8.52
CA ASP A 158 -4.36 -15.07 -9.60
C ASP A 158 -5.31 -13.96 -9.12
N HIS A 159 -5.23 -13.55 -7.86
CA HIS A 159 -6.04 -12.52 -7.23
C HIS A 159 -5.23 -11.26 -6.91
N GLN A 160 -4.17 -11.01 -7.67
CA GLN A 160 -3.43 -9.75 -7.60
C GLN A 160 -4.24 -8.64 -8.30
N PHE A 161 -4.05 -7.40 -7.87
CA PHE A 161 -4.66 -6.24 -8.52
C PHE A 161 -3.56 -5.22 -8.84
N ALA A 162 -3.55 -4.73 -10.08
CA ALA A 162 -2.64 -3.67 -10.49
C ALA A 162 -2.83 -2.45 -9.60
N LYS A 163 -1.78 -1.97 -8.95
CA LYS A 163 -1.85 -0.88 -7.95
C LYS A 163 -1.47 0.49 -8.52
N GLY A 164 -0.71 0.50 -9.62
CA GLY A 164 -0.15 1.71 -10.20
C GLY A 164 1.01 2.26 -9.40
N TYR A 165 1.36 3.52 -9.62
CA TYR A 165 2.51 4.19 -9.00
C TYR A 165 2.25 4.63 -7.54
N ALA A 166 1.50 3.82 -6.80
CA ALA A 166 1.17 4.16 -5.43
C ALA A 166 2.42 3.98 -4.56
N ILE A 167 2.95 5.12 -4.12
CA ILE A 167 4.19 5.29 -3.36
C ILE A 167 4.21 4.61 -1.98
N ASP A 168 3.05 4.15 -1.58
CA ASP A 168 2.69 3.86 -0.21
C ASP A 168 2.69 2.36 0.11
N THR A 169 3.22 1.54 -0.81
CA THR A 169 3.56 0.15 -0.51
C THR A 169 4.95 -0.15 -1.02
N THR A 170 5.63 -0.99 -0.27
CA THR A 170 7.04 -1.33 -0.48
C THR A 170 7.22 -2.82 -0.71
N GLU A 171 6.12 -3.53 -0.98
CA GLU A 171 6.17 -4.96 -1.27
C GLU A 171 6.55 -5.19 -2.73
N ASP A 172 7.65 -5.90 -2.93
CA ASP A 172 8.06 -6.43 -4.23
C ASP A 172 7.07 -7.49 -4.75
N THR A 173 6.10 -7.89 -3.92
CA THR A 173 5.07 -8.86 -4.30
C THR A 173 3.94 -8.28 -5.13
N MET A 174 3.96 -6.97 -5.38
CA MET A 174 2.97 -6.28 -6.19
C MET A 174 3.49 -6.04 -7.60
N GLU A 175 2.83 -6.64 -8.58
CA GLU A 175 3.10 -6.43 -10.00
C GLU A 175 2.01 -5.58 -10.66
N GLY A 176 2.35 -4.95 -11.79
CA GLY A 176 1.41 -4.17 -12.60
C GLY A 176 1.42 -2.67 -12.35
N THR A 177 1.25 -1.91 -13.44
CA THR A 177 1.16 -0.44 -13.41
C THR A 177 -0.20 0.02 -13.95
N LEU A 178 -0.67 1.16 -13.46
CA LEU A 178 -1.86 1.85 -13.93
C LEU A 178 -1.39 3.02 -14.77
N SER A 179 -1.95 3.15 -15.97
CA SER A 179 -1.70 4.30 -16.82
C SER A 179 -2.99 4.79 -17.44
N CYS A 180 -3.15 6.11 -17.47
CA CYS A 180 -4.20 6.78 -18.22
C CYS A 180 -4.11 6.43 -19.72
N THR A 181 -2.89 6.19 -20.23
CA THR A 181 -2.63 5.93 -21.65
C THR A 181 -3.09 4.55 -22.13
N LYS A 182 -3.64 3.73 -21.24
CA LYS A 182 -4.30 2.47 -21.62
C LYS A 182 -5.63 2.71 -22.35
N CYS A 183 -6.33 3.78 -21.99
CA CYS A 183 -7.63 4.15 -22.56
C CYS A 183 -7.60 5.52 -23.26
N HIS A 184 -6.64 6.38 -22.91
CA HIS A 184 -6.45 7.68 -23.53
C HIS A 184 -5.22 7.66 -24.44
N GLU A 185 -5.26 8.48 -25.50
CA GLU A 185 -4.07 8.72 -26.32
C GLU A 185 -2.97 9.42 -25.50
N GLU A 186 -1.70 9.25 -25.88
CA GLU A 186 -0.59 9.95 -25.23
C GLU A 186 -0.66 11.47 -25.40
N LYS A 187 -1.34 11.93 -26.46
CA LYS A 187 -1.59 13.34 -26.78
C LYS A 187 -3.09 13.61 -26.88
N PRO A 188 -3.83 13.57 -25.76
CA PRO A 188 -5.28 13.54 -25.79
C PRO A 188 -5.92 14.93 -26.00
N HIS A 189 -5.14 16.00 -26.12
CA HIS A 189 -5.64 17.37 -26.08
C HIS A 189 -5.83 18.02 -27.46
N SER A 190 -5.65 17.28 -28.56
CA SER A 190 -5.72 17.77 -29.94
C SER A 190 -7.01 18.54 -30.33
N ARG A 191 -8.09 18.39 -29.54
CA ARG A 191 -9.38 19.06 -29.77
C ARG A 191 -9.56 20.35 -28.95
N LEU A 192 -8.59 20.74 -28.15
CA LEU A 192 -8.62 21.96 -27.34
C LEU A 192 -7.81 23.08 -28.00
N ASP A 193 -8.23 24.32 -27.79
CA ASP A 193 -7.37 25.48 -28.07
C ASP A 193 -6.06 25.33 -27.29
N GLU A 194 -4.93 25.53 -27.96
CA GLU A 194 -3.58 25.29 -27.42
C GLU A 194 -3.30 23.84 -26.97
N GLY A 195 -4.09 22.86 -27.43
CA GLY A 195 -3.92 21.44 -27.13
C GLY A 195 -2.53 20.91 -27.42
N ASP A 196 -1.93 21.34 -28.54
CA ASP A 196 -0.56 20.98 -28.92
C ASP A 196 0.48 21.41 -27.88
N ILE A 197 0.25 22.53 -27.17
CA ILE A 197 1.15 23.00 -26.11
C ILE A 197 1.04 22.10 -24.88
N LEU A 198 -0.18 21.66 -24.53
CA LEU A 198 -0.39 20.71 -23.44
C LEU A 198 0.29 19.37 -23.76
N ASP A 199 0.07 18.86 -24.97
CA ASP A 199 0.60 17.57 -25.39
C ASP A 199 2.12 17.57 -25.56
N SER A 200 2.70 18.60 -26.17
CA SER A 200 4.14 18.65 -26.44
C SER A 200 4.99 19.08 -25.24
N LYS A 201 4.47 19.98 -24.38
CA LYS A 201 5.26 20.57 -23.27
C LYS A 201 4.88 20.04 -21.89
N HIS A 202 3.61 19.73 -21.64
CA HIS A 202 3.15 19.36 -20.30
C HIS A 202 3.16 17.86 -20.09
N VAL A 203 2.52 17.07 -20.95
CA VAL A 203 2.36 15.62 -20.74
C VAL A 203 3.71 14.88 -20.64
N THR A 204 4.77 15.44 -21.21
CA THR A 204 6.14 14.92 -21.11
C THR A 204 6.75 15.06 -19.71
N ARG A 205 6.34 16.06 -18.91
CA ARG A 205 6.92 16.39 -17.59
C ARG A 205 5.93 16.37 -16.44
N ILE A 206 4.63 16.38 -16.72
CA ILE A 206 3.55 16.44 -15.74
C ILE A 206 2.68 15.19 -15.93
N ALA A 207 2.44 14.45 -14.85
CA ALA A 207 1.56 13.30 -14.89
C ALA A 207 0.11 13.74 -15.11
N CYS A 208 -0.67 12.98 -15.88
CA CYS A 208 -2.07 13.33 -16.20
C CYS A 208 -2.89 13.62 -14.93
N VAL A 209 -2.68 12.82 -13.88
CA VAL A 209 -3.36 12.98 -12.58
C VAL A 209 -3.09 14.32 -11.90
N THR A 210 -1.98 15.02 -12.20
CA THR A 210 -1.68 16.34 -11.64
C THR A 210 -2.72 17.37 -12.07
N CYS A 211 -3.05 17.41 -13.37
CA CYS A 211 -4.04 18.34 -13.91
C CYS A 211 -5.47 17.82 -13.69
N HIS A 212 -5.70 16.52 -13.92
CA HIS A 212 -7.05 15.95 -13.97
C HIS A 212 -7.67 15.62 -12.61
N THR A 213 -6.92 15.69 -11.51
CA THR A 213 -7.49 15.50 -10.16
C THR A 213 -7.64 16.79 -9.36
N GLY A 214 -6.97 17.87 -9.77
CA GLY A 214 -7.19 19.23 -9.27
C GLY A 214 -7.25 19.39 -7.75
N ARG A 215 -8.22 20.20 -7.30
CA ARG A 215 -8.52 20.41 -5.88
C ARG A 215 -9.20 19.17 -5.31
N ARG A 216 -8.76 18.74 -4.14
CA ARG A 216 -9.27 17.51 -3.52
C ARG A 216 -10.64 17.76 -2.88
N PRO A 217 -11.68 16.98 -3.23
CA PRO A 217 -13.03 17.18 -2.72
C PRO A 217 -13.19 16.74 -1.25
N GLY A 218 -12.40 15.77 -0.79
CA GLY A 218 -12.46 15.26 0.57
C GLY A 218 -11.56 16.03 1.56
N LYS A 219 -11.91 15.95 2.86
CA LYS A 219 -10.94 16.21 3.92
C LYS A 219 -9.80 15.20 3.83
N ALA A 220 -8.61 15.61 4.22
CA ALA A 220 -7.44 14.72 4.30
C ALA A 220 -6.63 15.06 5.55
N ILE A 221 -5.83 14.12 6.05
CA ILE A 221 -4.96 14.42 7.20
C ILE A 221 -3.87 15.40 6.75
N LYS A 222 -3.70 16.47 7.52
CA LYS A 222 -2.62 17.47 7.37
C LYS A 222 -1.45 17.10 8.28
N SER A 223 -1.75 16.78 9.54
CA SER A 223 -0.77 16.32 10.51
C SER A 223 -1.40 15.40 11.55
N ARG A 224 -0.56 14.58 12.20
CA ARG A 224 -0.93 13.81 13.39
C ARG A 224 0.23 13.75 14.36
N THR A 225 -0.08 13.94 15.63
CA THR A 225 0.90 13.98 16.71
C THR A 225 0.59 12.87 17.71
N TRP A 226 1.59 12.02 17.96
CA TRP A 226 1.50 10.86 18.83
C TRP A 226 2.06 11.08 20.23
N ASN A 227 2.43 12.32 20.57
CA ASN A 227 2.75 12.74 21.93
C ASN A 227 1.71 13.70 22.52
N LYS A 228 0.65 14.05 21.77
CA LYS A 228 -0.45 14.90 22.25
C LYS A 228 -1.77 14.17 22.04
N PHE A 229 -2.61 14.15 23.06
CA PHE A 229 -3.87 13.44 23.07
C PHE A 229 -5.02 14.37 23.44
N THR A 230 -6.14 14.12 22.80
CA THR A 230 -7.45 14.69 23.15
C THR A 230 -7.97 14.08 24.46
N GLU A 231 -8.99 14.70 25.07
CA GLU A 231 -9.62 14.17 26.29
C GLU A 231 -10.15 12.73 26.12
N ASP A 232 -10.60 12.37 24.91
CA ASP A 232 -11.02 11.01 24.55
C ASP A 232 -9.86 10.06 24.22
N GLY A 233 -8.62 10.49 24.46
CA GLY A 233 -7.41 9.69 24.33
C GLY A 233 -6.95 9.44 22.90
N LYS A 234 -7.50 10.16 21.92
CA LYS A 234 -7.08 10.07 20.51
C LYS A 234 -5.91 11.01 20.24
N PRO A 235 -4.97 10.63 19.34
CA PRO A 235 -3.89 11.52 18.95
C PRO A 235 -4.44 12.79 18.30
N VAL A 236 -3.87 13.93 18.66
CA VAL A 236 -4.21 15.21 18.03
C VAL A 236 -3.93 15.10 16.52
N THR A 237 -4.97 15.33 15.72
CA THR A 237 -4.92 15.19 14.26
C THR A 237 -5.51 16.45 13.62
N GLU A 238 -4.74 17.14 12.79
CA GLU A 238 -5.25 18.23 11.98
C GLU A 238 -5.71 17.72 10.62
N MET A 239 -6.86 18.22 10.18
CA MET A 239 -7.44 17.88 8.88
C MET A 239 -7.33 19.08 7.92
N ARG A 240 -7.07 18.79 6.65
CA ARG A 240 -7.32 19.68 5.52
C ARG A 240 -8.83 19.74 5.27
N ASN A 241 -9.33 20.93 4.96
CA ASN A 241 -10.70 21.10 4.50
C ASN A 241 -10.82 20.76 3.00
N PRO A 242 -12.01 20.35 2.54
CA PRO A 242 -12.31 20.20 1.10
C PRO A 242 -11.84 21.40 0.27
N GLY A 243 -11.44 21.13 -0.97
CA GLY A 243 -10.96 22.14 -1.91
C GLY A 243 -9.47 22.47 -1.77
N TRP A 244 -8.71 21.70 -0.98
CA TRP A 244 -7.27 21.90 -0.82
C TRP A 244 -6.49 21.46 -2.07
N ILE A 245 -5.35 22.11 -2.30
CA ILE A 245 -4.48 21.86 -3.46
C ILE A 245 -3.33 20.93 -3.05
N PRO A 246 -3.12 19.80 -3.75
CA PRO A 246 -1.98 18.93 -3.55
C PRO A 246 -0.63 19.62 -3.71
N LYS A 247 0.39 19.13 -3.00
CA LYS A 247 1.76 19.54 -3.27
C LYS A 247 2.28 18.76 -4.46
N HIS A 248 2.84 19.47 -5.43
CA HIS A 248 3.37 18.88 -6.66
C HIS A 248 4.86 18.59 -6.49
N LYS A 249 5.26 17.35 -6.74
CA LYS A 249 6.66 16.89 -6.59
C LYS A 249 7.07 15.99 -7.75
N TRP A 250 8.36 15.99 -8.08
CA TRP A 250 8.94 15.08 -9.07
C TRP A 250 8.95 13.65 -8.54
N TYR A 251 8.48 12.71 -9.36
CA TYR A 251 8.37 11.30 -9.01
C TYR A 251 8.53 10.40 -10.25
N ILE A 252 9.27 9.30 -10.11
CA ILE A 252 9.59 8.33 -11.18
C ILE A 252 8.71 7.07 -11.14
N GLY A 253 7.74 6.99 -10.23
CA GLY A 253 6.88 5.81 -10.13
C GLY A 253 7.53 4.58 -9.47
N LYS A 254 8.71 4.73 -8.85
CA LYS A 254 9.37 3.67 -8.09
C LYS A 254 9.58 4.10 -6.64
N LYS A 255 9.64 3.13 -5.71
CA LYS A 255 9.98 3.39 -4.31
C LYS A 255 11.38 4.00 -4.23
N LEU A 256 11.51 5.12 -3.52
CA LEU A 256 12.79 5.74 -3.16
C LEU A 256 12.81 5.98 -1.66
N GLY A 257 13.26 4.98 -0.91
CA GLY A 257 13.52 5.11 0.53
C GLY A 257 12.36 5.71 1.35
N PRO A 258 12.66 6.26 2.54
CA PRO A 258 11.65 6.83 3.42
C PRO A 258 11.10 8.20 2.98
N LEU A 259 11.69 8.88 1.98
CA LEU A 259 11.24 10.20 1.52
C LEU A 259 11.46 10.38 -0.01
N PRO A 260 10.41 10.25 -0.82
CA PRO A 260 10.52 10.28 -2.28
C PRO A 260 10.37 11.71 -2.81
N ILE A 261 11.37 12.55 -2.56
CA ILE A 261 11.48 13.85 -3.23
C ILE A 261 12.72 13.79 -4.13
N LEU A 262 12.49 13.51 -5.41
CA LEU A 262 13.55 13.54 -6.42
C LEU A 262 13.80 14.97 -6.90
N GLY A 263 15.03 15.20 -7.38
CA GLY A 263 15.40 16.42 -8.09
C GLY A 263 14.87 16.45 -9.52
N ALA A 264 14.76 17.65 -10.10
CA ALA A 264 14.26 17.88 -11.46
C ALA A 264 15.16 17.34 -12.59
N THR A 265 16.33 16.80 -12.25
CA THR A 265 17.37 16.34 -13.19
C THR A 265 17.18 14.90 -13.66
N ASP A 266 16.27 14.13 -13.05
CA ASP A 266 15.96 12.77 -13.48
C ASP A 266 15.06 12.81 -14.72
N LEU A 267 15.60 12.42 -15.88
CA LEU A 267 14.92 12.51 -17.19
C LEU A 267 13.61 11.71 -17.25
N MET A 268 13.43 10.75 -16.33
CA MET A 268 12.25 9.87 -16.26
C MET A 268 11.20 10.34 -15.25
N ALA A 269 11.47 11.39 -14.48
CA ALA A 269 10.54 11.89 -13.48
C ALA A 269 9.44 12.75 -14.11
N LYS A 270 8.20 12.60 -13.60
CA LYS A 270 7.11 13.55 -13.86
C LYS A 270 6.65 14.20 -12.57
N ILE A 271 6.00 15.34 -12.67
CA ILE A 271 5.35 16.02 -11.55
C ILE A 271 4.05 15.28 -11.22
N TYR A 272 3.92 14.81 -9.97
CA TYR A 272 2.74 14.15 -9.41
C TYR A 272 2.15 14.94 -8.23
N PRO A 273 0.83 14.83 -7.96
CA PRO A 273 0.19 15.46 -6.82
C PRO A 273 0.29 14.58 -5.56
N PHE A 274 0.66 15.18 -4.43
CA PHE A 274 0.79 14.49 -3.15
C PHE A 274 0.03 15.19 -2.02
N ASN A 275 -0.59 14.40 -1.15
CA ASN A 275 -0.88 14.86 0.21
C ASN A 275 0.39 14.72 1.04
N VAL A 276 1.03 15.84 1.37
CA VAL A 276 2.14 15.85 2.31
C VAL A 276 1.55 15.92 3.72
N VAL A 277 1.82 14.89 4.51
CA VAL A 277 1.30 14.75 5.88
C VAL A 277 2.47 14.78 6.84
N ALA A 278 2.37 15.61 7.88
CA ALA A 278 3.38 15.67 8.93
C ALA A 278 3.01 14.73 10.08
N PHE A 279 3.92 13.86 10.49
CA PHE A 279 3.75 13.02 11.68
C PHE A 279 4.77 13.39 12.73
N THR A 280 4.34 13.38 14.00
CA THR A 280 5.22 13.55 15.15
C THR A 280 5.08 12.34 16.08
N TRP A 281 6.19 11.65 16.39
CA TRP A 281 6.20 10.46 17.25
C TRP A 281 7.54 10.27 17.93
N PHE A 282 7.58 9.44 18.97
CA PHE A 282 8.82 9.06 19.64
C PHE A 282 9.45 7.85 18.97
N ILE A 283 10.76 7.90 18.76
CA ILE A 283 11.60 6.74 18.47
C ILE A 283 12.50 6.44 19.66
N GLU A 284 12.89 5.18 19.83
CA GLU A 284 13.68 4.76 21.00
C GLU A 284 15.06 5.42 21.02
N LYS A 285 15.68 5.61 19.85
CA LYS A 285 17.02 6.19 19.70
C LYS A 285 17.11 7.07 18.45
N PRO A 286 17.95 8.11 18.43
CA PRO A 286 18.01 9.06 17.32
C PRO A 286 18.59 8.48 16.01
N ASP A 287 19.36 7.39 16.07
CA ASP A 287 20.05 6.76 14.95
C ASP A 287 19.36 5.48 14.43
N THR A 288 18.25 5.08 15.05
CA THR A 288 17.51 3.88 14.62
C THR A 288 16.63 4.16 13.41
N SER A 289 16.13 3.08 12.79
CA SER A 289 15.15 3.22 11.71
C SER A 289 13.95 4.00 12.20
N LEU A 290 13.30 4.77 11.30
CA LEU A 290 12.07 5.50 11.60
C LEU A 290 10.93 4.59 12.11
N ASP A 291 11.09 3.28 11.93
CA ASP A 291 10.20 2.20 12.33
C ASP A 291 10.42 1.74 13.80
N ASP A 292 11.49 2.20 14.49
CA ASP A 292 11.75 1.87 15.89
C ASP A 292 10.97 2.79 16.85
N VAL A 293 9.65 2.67 16.77
CA VAL A 293 8.70 3.54 17.46
C VAL A 293 8.53 3.17 18.94
N VAL A 294 8.36 4.18 19.79
CA VAL A 294 7.78 4.01 21.13
C VAL A 294 6.26 3.94 20.99
N ILE A 295 5.67 2.87 21.51
CA ILE A 295 4.25 2.57 21.30
C ILE A 295 3.34 3.52 22.08
N VAL A 296 2.19 3.86 21.51
CA VAL A 296 1.24 4.83 22.07
C VAL A 296 0.87 4.57 23.55
N PRO A 297 0.62 3.32 24.00
CA PRO A 297 0.31 3.07 25.41
C PRO A 297 1.40 3.54 26.37
N GLU A 298 2.68 3.39 26.01
CA GLU A 298 3.81 3.79 26.84
C GLU A 298 4.05 5.30 26.78
N VAL A 299 3.91 5.91 25.60
CA VAL A 299 3.93 7.38 25.48
C VAL A 299 2.88 7.99 26.41
N ARG A 300 1.63 7.49 26.35
CA ARG A 300 0.56 7.96 27.25
C ARG A 300 0.84 7.68 28.72
N ALA A 301 1.49 6.57 29.06
CA ALA A 301 1.83 6.24 30.44
C ALA A 301 3.00 7.09 30.97
N ALA A 302 3.82 7.66 30.08
CA ALA A 302 4.90 8.55 30.43
C ALA A 302 4.44 9.98 30.77
N ASP A 303 3.26 10.42 30.29
CA ASP A 303 2.64 11.69 30.68
C ASP A 303 2.38 11.72 32.21
N ALA A 304 3.32 12.33 32.94
CA ALA A 304 3.40 12.24 34.39
C ALA A 304 2.53 13.31 35.05
N ASN A 305 2.41 14.47 34.41
CA ASN A 305 1.58 15.57 34.90
C ASN A 305 0.10 15.45 34.46
N LYS A 306 -0.20 14.52 33.53
CA LYS A 306 -1.54 14.24 32.98
C LYS A 306 -2.15 15.44 32.26
N ASP A 307 -1.33 16.24 31.60
CA ASP A 307 -1.79 17.38 30.80
C ASP A 307 -2.21 17.00 29.37
N GLY A 308 -2.06 15.72 29.00
CA GLY A 308 -2.40 15.20 27.68
C GLY A 308 -1.28 15.35 26.65
N GLU A 309 -0.10 15.84 27.04
CA GLU A 309 1.09 15.95 26.21
C GLU A 309 2.31 15.31 26.88
N THR A 310 2.84 14.24 26.29
CA THR A 310 4.07 13.63 26.76
C THR A 310 5.28 14.41 26.24
N THR A 311 6.07 14.91 27.17
CA THR A 311 7.34 15.60 26.88
C THR A 311 8.51 14.62 26.71
N LEU A 312 9.60 15.10 26.13
CA LEU A 312 10.83 14.32 25.99
C LEU A 312 11.41 13.90 27.35
N GLU A 313 11.34 14.78 28.34
CA GLU A 313 11.86 14.53 29.69
C GLU A 313 11.07 13.43 30.40
N GLU A 314 9.75 13.49 30.30
CA GLU A 314 8.84 12.45 30.80
C GLU A 314 9.10 11.10 30.15
N MET A 315 9.21 11.08 28.82
CA MET A 315 9.49 9.85 28.08
C MET A 315 10.82 9.22 28.51
N ARG A 316 11.87 10.02 28.71
CA ARG A 316 13.18 9.54 29.17
C ARG A 316 13.22 9.10 30.62
N LYS A 317 12.30 9.57 31.46
CA LYS A 317 12.16 9.13 32.86
C LYS A 317 11.26 7.91 33.03
N TYR A 318 10.45 7.59 32.02
CA TYR A 318 9.53 6.46 32.01
C TYR A 318 10.22 5.15 32.40
N GLU A 319 9.57 4.37 33.29
CA GLU A 319 10.04 3.06 33.77
C GLU A 319 11.54 3.00 34.14
N LYS A 320 12.02 3.97 34.93
CA LYS A 320 13.43 4.06 35.39
C LYS A 320 14.43 4.23 34.23
N GLY A 321 14.06 4.97 33.20
CA GLY A 321 14.96 5.23 32.07
C GLY A 321 14.91 4.18 30.97
N LYS A 322 13.79 3.44 30.85
CA LYS A 322 13.60 2.46 29.77
C LYS A 322 13.90 3.04 28.39
N TYR A 323 13.55 4.32 28.18
CA TYR A 323 13.78 5.06 26.95
C TYR A 323 14.68 6.29 27.17
N GLU A 324 15.81 6.12 27.86
CA GLU A 324 16.73 7.22 28.19
C GLU A 324 17.26 8.00 26.96
N GLU A 325 17.35 7.32 25.80
CA GLU A 325 17.76 7.90 24.52
C GLU A 325 16.60 8.36 23.63
N ALA A 326 15.35 8.30 24.12
CA ALA A 326 14.16 8.63 23.32
C ALA A 326 14.32 9.97 22.62
N THR A 327 13.80 10.05 21.41
CA THR A 327 13.80 11.28 20.61
C THR A 327 12.43 11.49 20.00
N LEU A 328 11.91 12.73 20.11
CA LEU A 328 10.69 13.14 19.44
C LEU A 328 11.04 13.58 18.01
N VAL A 329 10.49 12.90 17.02
CA VAL A 329 10.77 13.15 15.60
C VAL A 329 9.54 13.71 14.92
N THR A 330 9.74 14.64 13.98
CA THR A 330 8.68 15.10 13.05
C THR A 330 9.15 14.94 11.61
N LYS A 331 8.31 14.35 10.74
CA LYS A 331 8.59 14.13 9.32
C LYS A 331 7.42 14.46 8.42
#